data_AF-A0A846MWY0-F1
#
_entry.id   AF-A0A846MWY0-F1
#
_cell.length_a   1.000
_cell.length_b   1.000
_cell.length_c   1.000
_cell.angle_alpha   90.00
_cell.angle_beta   90.00
_cell.angle_gamma   90.00
#
_symmetry.space_group_name_H-M   'P 1'
#
loop_
_entity.id
_entity.type
_entity.pdbx_description
1 polymer ?
#
loop_
_entity_poly.entity_id
_entity_poly.type
_entity_poly.pdbx_seq_one_letter_code
_entity_poly.pdbx_strand_id
1 'polypeptide(L)'
;MYMDGSYSHGEKSHSTPPKAAIDSSVLRAMVRGELPVHELSVASIRIGTFGANTANTKLLSLRVSTADLAEGLMNVKDDEAKLTDWASFILVAADLFAFEDENADCGHRLLACIWDLAFGAPISPAAMRLADVARGRKAC
;
A
#
# COMPACT_ATOMS: atom_id res chain seq x y z
N MET A 1 -20.62 46.90 47.39
CA MET A 1 -19.42 46.05 47.26
C MET A 1 -19.80 44.73 47.87
N TYR A 2 -19.93 43.61 47.15
CA TYR A 2 -19.00 43.02 46.20
C TYR A 2 -19.75 42.40 45.00
N MET A 3 -19.11 42.48 43.82
CA MET A 3 -19.50 41.79 42.59
C MET A 3 -18.97 40.36 42.64
N ASP A 4 -19.84 39.36 42.51
CA ASP A 4 -19.41 37.97 42.28
C ASP A 4 -19.37 37.71 40.77
N GLY A 5 -18.17 37.82 40.22
CA GLY A 5 -17.86 37.52 38.83
C GLY A 5 -17.39 36.09 38.70
N SER A 6 -18.32 35.16 38.51
CA SER A 6 -18.00 33.78 38.15
C SER A 6 -17.93 33.65 36.62
N TYR A 7 -16.71 33.80 36.08
CA TYR A 7 -16.38 33.49 34.70
C TYR A 7 -16.32 31.97 34.50
N SER A 8 -17.33 31.41 33.85
CA SER A 8 -17.29 30.04 33.36
C SER A 8 -16.39 29.98 32.13
N HIS A 9 -15.19 29.43 32.31
CA HIS A 9 -14.28 29.10 31.20
C HIS A 9 -14.98 28.09 30.27
N GLY A 10 -15.37 28.56 29.10
CA GLY A 10 -15.73 27.68 27.99
C GLY A 10 -14.51 26.87 27.58
N GLU A 11 -14.47 25.60 27.98
CA GLU A 11 -13.60 24.60 27.36
C GLU A 11 -14.02 24.47 25.89
N LYS A 12 -13.35 25.24 25.03
CA LYS A 12 -13.33 24.97 23.60
C LYS A 12 -12.70 23.59 23.44
N SER A 13 -13.56 22.58 23.35
CA SER A 13 -13.21 21.28 22.79
C SER A 13 -12.64 21.54 21.40
N HIS A 14 -11.31 21.62 21.32
CA HIS A 14 -10.59 21.51 20.07
C HIS A 14 -10.80 20.10 19.57
N SER A 15 -11.90 19.88 18.84
CA SER A 15 -12.09 18.69 18.03
C SER A 15 -10.95 18.66 17.03
N THR A 16 -9.93 17.87 17.35
CA THR A 16 -8.84 17.60 16.41
C THR A 16 -9.51 16.95 15.20
N PRO A 17 -9.34 17.47 13.97
CA PRO A 17 -9.95 16.86 12.81
C PRO A 17 -9.48 15.40 12.69
N PRO A 18 -10.36 14.46 12.28
CA PRO A 18 -9.96 13.08 12.09
C PRO A 18 -8.78 13.04 11.11
N LYS A 19 -7.65 12.49 11.56
CA LYS A 19 -6.47 12.26 10.72
C LYS A 19 -6.90 11.44 9.52
N ALA A 20 -6.67 11.99 8.32
CA ALA A 20 -7.08 11.39 7.06
C ALA A 20 -6.60 9.93 6.99
N ALA A 21 -7.55 9.00 6.94
CA ALA A 21 -7.25 7.64 6.52
C ALA A 21 -6.65 7.72 5.12
N ILE A 22 -5.54 7.03 4.88
CA ILE A 22 -4.99 6.91 3.53
C ILE A 22 -6.11 6.32 2.66
N ASP A 23 -6.45 7.00 1.58
CA ASP A 23 -7.48 6.52 0.67
C ASP A 23 -6.99 5.20 0.05
N SER A 24 -7.82 4.16 0.15
CA SER A 24 -7.56 2.85 -0.44
C SER A 24 -7.33 2.94 -1.95
N SER A 25 -7.88 3.97 -2.61
CA SER A 25 -7.64 4.28 -4.02
C SER A 25 -6.17 4.62 -4.31
N VAL A 26 -5.52 5.40 -3.42
CA VAL A 26 -4.11 5.80 -3.56
C VAL A 26 -3.19 4.61 -3.38
N LEU A 27 -3.43 3.81 -2.34
CA LEU A 27 -2.64 2.58 -2.12
C LEU A 27 -2.79 1.60 -3.29
N ARG A 28 -4.00 1.46 -3.85
CA ARG A 28 -4.22 0.62 -5.02
C ARG A 28 -3.50 1.16 -6.26
N ALA A 29 -3.52 2.46 -6.51
CA ALA A 29 -2.78 3.07 -7.62
C ALA A 29 -1.26 2.86 -7.48
N MET A 30 -0.72 2.90 -6.26
CA MET A 30 0.69 2.56 -6.01
C MET A 30 0.99 1.08 -6.22
N VAL A 31 0.10 0.18 -5.78
CA VAL A 31 0.23 -1.26 -6.07
C VAL A 31 0.25 -1.52 -7.58
N ARG A 32 -0.58 -0.82 -8.34
CA ARG A 32 -0.60 -0.87 -9.82
C ARG A 32 0.53 -0.12 -10.50
N GLY A 33 1.47 0.47 -9.76
CA GLY A 33 2.58 1.23 -10.32
C GLY A 33 2.14 2.49 -11.10
N GLU A 34 0.90 2.95 -10.90
CA GLU A 34 0.34 4.16 -11.52
C GLU A 34 0.82 5.43 -10.81
N LEU A 35 1.14 5.31 -9.50
CA LEU A 35 1.70 6.38 -8.68
C LEU A 35 3.05 5.96 -8.10
N PRO A 36 4.03 6.87 -8.03
CA PRO A 36 5.32 6.56 -7.44
C PRO A 36 5.23 6.44 -5.92
N VAL A 37 5.97 5.49 -5.34
CA VAL A 37 5.96 5.17 -3.91
C VAL A 37 6.36 6.37 -3.04
N HIS A 38 7.25 7.25 -3.51
CA HIS A 38 7.70 8.40 -2.73
C HIS A 38 6.62 9.47 -2.51
N GLU A 39 5.53 9.49 -3.30
CA GLU A 39 4.38 10.38 -3.07
C GLU A 39 3.57 10.01 -1.81
N LEU A 40 3.82 8.83 -1.26
CA LEU A 40 3.23 8.35 -0.01
C LEU A 40 3.69 9.19 1.22
N SER A 41 4.73 10.03 1.06
CA SER A 41 5.33 10.82 2.16
C SER A 41 4.47 11.94 2.74
N VAL A 42 3.25 12.17 2.24
CA VAL A 42 2.36 13.25 2.74
C VAL A 42 1.15 12.69 3.51
N ALA A 43 0.81 11.42 3.30
CA ALA A 43 -0.36 10.80 3.89
C ALA A 43 -0.03 9.99 5.15
N SER A 44 0.55 10.66 6.16
CA SER A 44 0.52 10.25 7.58
C SER A 44 0.46 8.74 7.84
N ILE A 45 1.43 7.99 7.30
CA ILE A 45 1.44 6.55 7.47
C ILE A 45 1.90 6.20 8.88
N ARG A 46 0.95 6.25 9.81
CA ARG A 46 0.99 5.35 10.96
C ARG A 46 0.50 3.98 10.47
N ILE A 47 1.29 3.34 9.60
CA ILE A 47 1.38 1.88 9.66
C ILE A 47 1.81 1.65 11.10
N GLY A 48 0.93 1.08 11.90
CA GLY A 48 1.19 0.85 13.31
C GLY A 48 2.53 0.14 13.39
N THR A 49 3.55 0.87 13.84
CA THR A 49 4.83 0.30 14.20
C THR A 49 4.50 -0.78 15.21
N PHE A 50 4.81 -2.03 14.85
CA PHE A 50 4.88 -3.14 15.79
C PHE A 50 5.64 -2.65 17.03
N GLY A 51 4.92 -2.36 18.12
CA GLY A 51 5.54 -2.09 19.42
C GLY A 51 5.11 -0.87 20.24
N ALA A 52 4.26 0.06 19.78
CA ALA A 52 3.88 1.18 20.65
C ALA A 52 2.42 1.64 20.48
N ASN A 53 1.55 1.23 21.41
CA ASN A 53 0.19 1.71 21.64
C ASN A 53 -0.82 1.52 20.48
N THR A 54 -1.17 0.27 20.21
CA THR A 54 -2.23 -0.13 19.26
C THR A 54 -3.59 -0.31 19.95
N ALA A 55 -4.19 0.78 20.42
CA ALA A 55 -5.62 0.81 20.69
C ALA A 55 -6.29 1.65 19.59
N ASN A 56 -7.01 1.01 18.68
CA ASN A 56 -7.89 1.62 17.66
C ASN A 56 -7.32 2.20 16.36
N THR A 57 -6.18 1.74 15.84
CA THR A 57 -5.93 1.88 14.39
C THR A 57 -6.36 0.61 13.71
N LYS A 58 -7.63 0.53 13.31
CA LYS A 58 -8.15 -0.54 12.47
C LYS A 58 -7.50 -0.34 11.09
N LEU A 59 -6.33 -0.95 10.87
CA LEU A 59 -5.69 -0.97 9.56
C LEU A 59 -6.68 -1.70 8.63
N LEU A 60 -7.33 -0.94 7.75
CA LEU A 60 -8.17 -1.49 6.70
C LEU A 60 -7.23 -2.24 5.78
N SER A 61 -7.25 -3.57 5.87
CA SER A 61 -6.51 -4.42 4.94
C SER A 61 -7.02 -4.14 3.53
N LEU A 62 -6.13 -3.67 2.65
CA LEU A 62 -6.48 -3.38 1.26
C LEU A 62 -6.53 -4.71 0.52
N ARG A 63 -7.67 -4.97 -0.15
CA ARG A 63 -7.76 -6.10 -1.08
C ARG A 63 -6.96 -5.79 -2.34
N VAL A 64 -5.97 -6.63 -2.59
CA VAL A 64 -5.06 -6.57 -3.74
C VAL A 64 -5.24 -7.83 -4.56
N SER A 65 -5.65 -7.68 -5.81
CA SER A 65 -5.75 -8.82 -6.73
C SER A 65 -4.40 -9.16 -7.36
N THR A 66 -4.24 -10.39 -7.85
CA THR A 66 -3.07 -10.76 -8.64
C THR A 66 -2.96 -9.91 -9.92
N ALA A 67 -4.09 -9.46 -10.47
CA ALA A 67 -4.11 -8.56 -11.62
C ALA A 67 -3.55 -7.16 -11.29
N ASP A 68 -3.80 -6.64 -10.08
CA ASP A 68 -3.24 -5.36 -9.66
C ASP A 68 -1.70 -5.41 -9.57
N LEU A 69 -1.15 -6.50 -9.01
CA LEU A 69 0.29 -6.73 -8.95
C LEU A 69 0.91 -6.86 -10.34
N ALA A 70 0.23 -7.57 -11.23
CA ALA A 70 0.67 -7.74 -12.60
C ALA A 70 0.66 -6.42 -13.37
N GLU A 71 -0.35 -5.57 -13.17
CA GLU A 71 -0.39 -4.22 -13.74
C GLU A 71 0.79 -3.37 -13.22
N GLY A 72 1.05 -3.44 -11.91
CA GLY A 72 2.22 -2.83 -11.28
C GLY A 72 3.52 -3.20 -11.97
N LEU A 73 3.81 -4.50 -12.04
CA LEU A 73 5.02 -5.00 -12.69
C LEU A 73 5.14 -4.47 -14.13
N MET A 74 4.05 -4.50 -14.89
CA MET A 74 4.05 -4.07 -16.29
C MET A 74 4.25 -2.57 -16.47
N ASN A 75 3.80 -1.75 -15.52
CA ASN A 75 3.97 -0.29 -15.56
C ASN A 75 5.39 0.15 -15.18
N VAL A 76 6.08 -0.60 -14.32
CA VAL A 76 7.42 -0.23 -13.83
C VAL A 76 8.58 -1.04 -14.43
N LYS A 77 8.32 -2.11 -15.21
CA LYS A 77 9.35 -3.03 -15.74
C LYS A 77 10.49 -2.39 -16.54
N ASP A 78 10.26 -1.23 -17.16
CA ASP A 78 11.21 -0.60 -18.06
C ASP A 78 12.17 0.36 -17.32
N ASP A 79 12.01 0.54 -16.01
CA ASP A 79 12.82 1.40 -15.15
C ASP A 79 13.26 0.62 -13.90
N GLU A 80 14.52 0.16 -13.88
CA GLU A 80 15.06 -0.72 -12.85
C GLU A 80 15.00 -0.12 -11.43
N ALA A 81 15.21 1.20 -11.31
CA ALA A 81 15.14 1.89 -10.03
C ALA A 81 13.70 1.91 -9.51
N LYS A 82 12.74 2.29 -10.36
CA LYS A 82 11.31 2.27 -10.00
C LYS A 82 10.81 0.87 -9.70
N LEU A 83 11.29 -0.13 -10.45
CA LEU A 83 10.94 -1.53 -10.25
C LEU A 83 11.35 -2.01 -8.86
N THR A 84 12.58 -1.70 -8.45
CA THR A 84 13.12 -2.05 -7.14
C THR A 84 12.38 -1.35 -6.01
N ASP A 85 12.11 -0.04 -6.16
CA ASP A 85 11.37 0.75 -5.17
C ASP A 85 9.93 0.25 -5.01
N TRP A 86 9.25 0.00 -6.12
CA TRP A 86 7.88 -0.56 -6.13
C TRP A 86 7.85 -1.96 -5.50
N ALA A 87 8.78 -2.84 -5.86
CA ALA A 87 8.86 -4.17 -5.29
C ALA A 87 9.13 -4.15 -3.78
N SER A 88 10.01 -3.25 -3.32
CA SER A 88 10.28 -3.01 -1.90
C SER A 88 9.05 -2.51 -1.16
N PHE A 89 8.27 -1.62 -1.78
CA PHE A 89 6.99 -1.19 -1.23
C PHE A 89 6.01 -2.36 -1.07
N ILE A 90 5.84 -3.20 -2.08
CA ILE A 90 4.95 -4.37 -2.01
C ILE A 90 5.38 -5.31 -0.88
N LEU A 91 6.69 -5.55 -0.73
CA LEU A 91 7.25 -6.37 0.34
C LEU A 91 6.96 -5.80 1.73
N VAL A 92 7.23 -4.51 1.96
CA VAL A 92 7.04 -3.86 3.27
C VAL A 92 5.56 -3.69 3.62
N ALA A 93 4.72 -3.46 2.61
CA ALA A 93 3.27 -3.29 2.78
C ALA A 93 2.49 -4.61 2.73
N ALA A 94 3.15 -5.76 2.61
CA ALA A 94 2.49 -7.06 2.48
C ALA A 94 1.51 -7.35 3.63
N ASP A 95 1.87 -6.98 4.86
CA ASP A 95 1.00 -7.15 6.04
C ASP A 95 -0.26 -6.27 6.01
N LEU A 96 -0.30 -5.27 5.13
CA LEU A 96 -1.46 -4.38 4.92
C LEU A 96 -2.37 -4.91 3.82
N PHE A 97 -1.92 -5.88 3.03
CA PHE A 97 -2.64 -6.39 1.86
C PHE A 97 -3.35 -7.70 2.18
N ALA A 98 -4.63 -7.77 1.84
CA ALA A 98 -5.35 -9.02 1.71
C ALA A 98 -5.27 -9.43 0.24
N PHE A 99 -4.34 -10.33 -0.09
CA PHE A 99 -4.22 -10.82 -1.46
C PHE A 99 -5.43 -11.69 -1.81
N GLU A 100 -6.18 -11.30 -2.84
CA GLU A 100 -7.34 -12.05 -3.32
C GLU A 100 -6.88 -13.20 -4.22
N ASP A 101 -7.28 -14.42 -3.83
CA ASP A 101 -6.69 -15.67 -4.29
C ASP A 101 -7.48 -16.32 -5.44
N GLU A 102 -7.81 -15.54 -6.47
CA GLU A 102 -8.58 -16.06 -7.62
C GLU A 102 -7.80 -17.08 -8.46
N ASN A 103 -6.46 -17.07 -8.36
CA ASN A 103 -5.57 -17.99 -9.06
C ASN A 103 -4.28 -18.23 -8.24
N ALA A 104 -4.44 -18.94 -7.12
CA ALA A 104 -3.45 -19.01 -6.04
C ALA A 104 -2.03 -19.35 -6.45
N ASP A 105 -1.87 -20.33 -7.33
CA ASP A 105 -0.54 -20.72 -7.80
C ASP A 105 0.12 -19.62 -8.64
N CYS A 106 -0.65 -18.92 -9.47
CA CYS A 106 -0.13 -17.80 -10.27
C CYS A 106 0.23 -16.61 -9.37
N GLY A 107 -0.67 -16.27 -8.44
CA GLY A 107 -0.48 -15.17 -7.50
C GLY A 107 0.73 -15.34 -6.60
N HIS A 108 0.88 -16.50 -5.95
CA HIS A 108 2.03 -16.79 -5.10
C HIS A 108 3.35 -16.77 -5.87
N ARG A 109 3.38 -17.32 -7.09
CA ARG A 109 4.58 -17.31 -7.92
C ARG A 109 4.95 -15.92 -8.40
N LEU A 110 3.96 -15.11 -8.78
CA LEU A 110 4.19 -13.72 -9.16
C LEU A 110 4.72 -12.91 -7.97
N LEU A 111 4.13 -13.09 -6.79
CA LEU A 111 4.57 -12.41 -5.57
C LEU A 111 6.00 -12.81 -5.17
N ALA A 112 6.35 -14.10 -5.29
CA ALA A 112 7.72 -14.55 -5.07
C ALA A 112 8.72 -13.88 -6.02
N CYS A 113 8.38 -13.78 -7.31
CA CYS A 113 9.21 -13.03 -8.26
C CYS A 113 9.32 -11.54 -7.91
N ILE A 114 8.24 -10.91 -7.44
CA ILE A 114 8.26 -9.51 -7.00
C ILE A 114 9.19 -9.34 -5.79
N TRP A 115 9.20 -10.29 -4.85
CA TRP A 115 10.15 -10.22 -3.73
C TRP A 115 11.60 -10.35 -4.17
N ASP A 116 11.90 -11.22 -5.13
CA ASP A 116 13.26 -11.31 -5.70
C ASP A 116 13.69 -9.94 -6.28
N LEU A 117 12.78 -9.24 -6.97
CA LEU A 117 13.03 -7.89 -7.49
C LEU A 117 13.36 -6.88 -6.38
N ALA A 118 12.69 -6.98 -5.22
CA ALA A 118 12.97 -6.09 -4.08
C ALA A 118 14.41 -6.26 -3.54
N PHE A 119 15.01 -7.43 -3.75
CA PHE A 119 16.40 -7.71 -3.40
C PHE A 119 17.39 -7.46 -4.56
N GLY A 120 16.95 -6.80 -5.63
CA GLY A 120 17.78 -6.42 -6.78
C GLY A 120 17.99 -7.54 -7.80
N ALA A 121 17.18 -8.61 -7.78
CA ALA A 121 17.19 -9.57 -8.87
C ALA A 121 16.69 -8.92 -10.17
N PRO A 122 17.24 -9.29 -11.33
CA PRO A 122 16.72 -8.81 -12.60
C PRO A 122 15.33 -9.40 -12.89
N ILE A 123 14.51 -8.67 -13.65
CA ILE A 123 13.20 -9.14 -14.06
C ILE A 123 13.30 -10.42 -14.91
N SER A 124 12.70 -11.50 -14.41
CA SER A 124 12.76 -12.79 -15.09
C SER A 124 11.70 -12.87 -16.20
N PRO A 125 11.98 -13.59 -17.30
CA PRO A 125 10.96 -13.91 -18.31
C PRO A 125 9.76 -14.67 -17.74
N ALA A 126 9.95 -15.41 -16.63
CA ALA A 126 8.88 -16.10 -15.95
C ALA A 126 7.92 -15.12 -15.25
N ALA A 127 8.46 -14.09 -14.58
CA ALA A 127 7.67 -13.02 -13.96
C ALA A 127 6.79 -12.31 -14.99
N MET A 128 7.36 -12.01 -16.17
CA MET A 128 6.63 -11.40 -17.28
C MET A 128 5.46 -12.26 -17.77
N ARG A 129 5.68 -13.56 -17.98
CA ARG A 129 4.60 -14.49 -18.38
C ARG A 129 3.52 -14.62 -17.31
N LEU A 130 3.90 -14.68 -16.04
CA LEU A 130 2.94 -14.72 -14.93
C LEU A 130 2.07 -13.46 -14.89
N ALA A 131 2.67 -12.29 -15.09
CA ALA A 131 1.94 -11.03 -15.17
C ALA A 131 0.98 -10.98 -16.37
N ASP A 132 1.39 -11.43 -17.55
CA ASP A 132 0.51 -11.48 -18.72
C ASP A 132 -0.72 -12.39 -18.49
N VAL A 133 -0.49 -13.58 -17.93
CA VAL A 133 -1.56 -14.53 -17.55
C VAL A 133 -2.48 -13.92 -16.50
N ALA A 134 -1.92 -13.29 -15.46
CA ALA A 134 -2.67 -12.64 -14.39
C ALA A 134 -3.54 -11.47 -14.87
N ARG A 135 -3.12 -10.75 -15.90
CA ARG A 135 -3.92 -9.68 -16.54
C ARG A 135 -5.03 -10.21 -17.45
N GLY A 136 -5.15 -11.53 -17.60
CA GLY A 136 -6.10 -12.15 -18.53
C GLY A 136 -5.73 -11.97 -20.00
N ARG A 137 -4.48 -11.57 -20.31
CA ARG A 137 -3.98 -11.62 -21.69
C ARG A 137 -3.67 -13.06 -22.00
N LYS A 138 -4.41 -13.66 -22.94
CA LYS A 138 -4.03 -14.96 -23.51
C LYS A 138 -2.60 -14.81 -24.04
N ALA A 139 -1.69 -15.66 -23.59
CA ALA A 139 -0.35 -15.76 -24.18
C ALA A 139 -0.54 -16.05 -25.68
N CYS A 140 -0.08 -15.12 -26.53
CA CYS A 140 -0.07 -15.29 -27.98
C CYS A 140 0.93 -16.38 -28.39
#